data_AF-A0A521MIJ4-F1
#
_entry.id   AF-A0A521MIJ4-F1
#
_cell.length_a   1.000
_cell.length_b   1.000
_cell.length_c   1.000
_cell.angle_alpha   90.00
_cell.angle_beta   90.00
_cell.angle_gamma   90.00
#
_symmetry.space_group_name_H-M   'P 1'
#
loop_
_entity.id
_entity.type
_entity.pdbx_description
1 polymer ?
#
loop_
_entity_poly.entity_id
_entity_poly.type
_entity_poly.pdbx_seq_one_letter_code
_entity_poly.pdbx_strand_id
1 'polypeptide(L)'
;MKLLKDTPVYLLALIYLVFGSNYFFHFINMPPMVGNAGNFVGVLFSTNFLLVVKLLEISFAVLMLVPKTRALGLVLIAPITVNILLFELLIANQPGLAVLMVILNGVAIAQRKEQYLGMIGSRLGLATI
;
A
#
# COMPACT_ATOMS: atom_id res chain seq x y z
N MET A 1 -24.25 6.30 5.33
CA MET A 1 -23.26 6.11 6.42
C MET A 1 -21.84 6.23 5.85
N LYS A 2 -21.12 7.33 6.14
CA LYS A 2 -19.75 7.55 5.62
C LYS A 2 -18.73 6.54 6.16
N LEU A 3 -18.95 6.01 7.37
CA LEU A 3 -18.04 5.07 8.03
C LEU A 3 -17.88 3.73 7.28
N LEU A 4 -18.98 3.14 6.81
CA LEU A 4 -18.97 1.85 6.10
C LEU A 4 -18.20 1.89 4.77
N LYS A 5 -18.23 3.04 4.09
CA LYS A 5 -17.46 3.27 2.85
C LYS A 5 -15.97 3.50 3.10
N ASP A 6 -15.62 3.89 4.32
CA ASP A 6 -14.24 4.19 4.69
C ASP A 6 -13.54 2.96 5.31
N THR A 7 -14.29 1.92 5.69
CA THR A 7 -13.77 0.68 6.29
C THR A 7 -12.58 0.07 5.53
N PRO A 8 -12.60 -0.09 4.18
CA PRO A 8 -11.47 -0.68 3.46
C PRO A 8 -10.19 0.15 3.60
N VAL A 9 -10.33 1.47 3.69
CA VAL A 9 -9.20 2.39 3.87
C VAL A 9 -8.60 2.26 5.25
N TYR A 10 -9.43 2.20 6.29
CA TYR A 10 -8.95 2.05 7.66
C TYR A 10 -8.26 0.70 7.88
N LEU A 11 -8.82 -0.38 7.33
CA LEU A 11 -8.19 -1.70 7.38
C LEU A 11 -6.84 -1.70 6.67
N LEU A 12 -6.78 -1.17 5.45
CA LEU A 12 -5.55 -1.10 4.67
C LEU A 12 -4.48 -0.23 5.36
N ALA A 13 -4.86 0.95 5.86
CA ALA A 13 -3.97 1.84 6.59
C ALA A 13 -3.43 1.17 7.87
N LEU A 14 -4.28 0.46 8.61
CA LEU A 14 -3.86 -0.24 9.83
C LEU A 14 -2.84 -1.34 9.52
N ILE A 15 -3.06 -2.13 8.46
CA ILE A 15 -2.11 -3.15 8.01
C ILE A 15 -0.74 -2.49 7.74
N TYR A 16 -0.69 -1.44 6.93
CA TYR A 16 0.56 -0.74 6.63
C TYR A 16 1.23 -0.12 7.86
N LEU A 17 0.47 0.45 8.79
CA LEU A 17 1.03 0.99 10.02
C LEU A 17 1.61 -0.10 10.91
N VAL A 18 0.93 -1.23 11.07
CA VAL A 18 1.41 -2.35 11.90
C VAL A 18 2.66 -2.97 11.28
N PHE A 19 2.62 -3.39 10.01
CA PHE A 19 3.76 -4.04 9.36
C PHE A 19 4.91 -3.07 9.08
N GLY A 20 4.62 -1.80 8.76
CA GLY A 20 5.60 -0.75 8.62
C GLY A 20 6.32 -0.45 9.93
N SER A 21 5.58 -0.30 11.03
CA SER A 21 6.15 -0.05 12.36
C SER A 21 6.92 -1.26 12.90
N ASN A 22 6.50 -2.48 12.53
CA ASN A 22 7.21 -3.70 12.91
C ASN A 22 8.67 -3.71 12.46
N TYR A 23 8.99 -3.07 11.34
CA TYR A 23 10.38 -2.93 10.89
C TYR A 23 11.27 -2.17 11.89
N PHE A 24 10.72 -1.19 12.61
CA PHE A 24 11.49 -0.38 13.56
C PHE A 24 11.46 -0.98 14.96
N PHE A 25 10.30 -1.45 15.40
CA PHE A 25 10.07 -1.86 16.78
C PHE A 25 10.16 -3.38 17.00
N HIS A 26 10.20 -4.18 15.93
CA HIS A 26 10.42 -5.63 15.98
C HIS A 26 9.48 -6.40 16.93
N PHE A 27 8.18 -6.03 16.97
CA PHE A 27 7.21 -6.65 17.88
C PHE A 27 6.52 -7.90 17.31
N ILE A 28 6.67 -8.18 16.02
CA ILE A 28 6.21 -9.39 15.35
C ILE A 28 7.43 -10.22 14.99
N ASN A 29 7.53 -11.41 15.58
CA ASN A 29 8.51 -12.42 15.19
C ASN A 29 8.09 -13.03 13.85
N MET A 30 8.82 -12.67 12.78
CA MET A 30 8.65 -13.28 11.48
C MET A 30 9.56 -14.51 11.35
N PRO A 31 9.07 -15.63 10.80
CA PRO A 31 9.94 -16.77 10.51
C PRO A 31 11.04 -16.34 9.53
N PRO A 32 12.26 -16.90 9.66
CA PRO A 32 13.35 -16.57 8.77
C PRO A 32 12.99 -16.91 7.33
N MET A 33 13.14 -15.94 6.42
CA MET A 33 12.97 -16.17 5.00
C MET A 33 14.19 -16.90 4.45
N VAL A 34 13.97 -17.97 3.70
CA VAL A 34 15.02 -18.78 3.07
C VAL A 34 14.98 -18.68 1.55
N GLY A 35 16.07 -19.07 0.87
CA GLY A 35 16.15 -19.08 -0.58
C GLY A 35 16.09 -17.68 -1.21
N ASN A 36 15.45 -17.58 -2.39
CA ASN A 36 15.38 -16.33 -3.16
C ASN A 36 14.70 -15.18 -2.40
N ALA A 37 13.67 -15.48 -1.60
CA ALA A 37 12.99 -14.49 -0.77
C ALA A 37 13.94 -13.89 0.28
N GLY A 38 14.71 -14.75 0.96
CA GLY A 38 15.73 -14.32 1.92
C GLY A 38 16.83 -13.48 1.27
N ASN A 39 17.33 -13.90 0.10
CA ASN A 39 18.36 -13.15 -0.64
C ASN A 39 17.88 -11.77 -1.07
N PHE A 40 16.65 -11.67 -1.61
CA PHE A 40 16.08 -10.40 -2.03
C PHE A 40 15.90 -9.44 -0.85
N VAL A 41 15.27 -9.89 0.23
CA VAL A 41 15.08 -9.07 1.44
C VAL A 41 16.41 -8.70 2.09
N GLY A 42 17.40 -9.61 2.08
CA GLY A 42 18.75 -9.35 2.59
C GLY A 42 19.45 -8.20 1.87
N VAL A 43 19.32 -8.10 0.54
CA VAL A 43 19.84 -6.96 -0.23
C VAL A 43 19.11 -5.66 0.15
N LEU A 44 17.78 -5.68 0.28
CA LEU A 44 17.02 -4.49 0.65
C LEU A 44 17.34 -4.01 2.07
N PHE A 45 17.60 -4.94 3.00
CA PHE A 45 17.96 -4.65 4.37
C PHE A 45 19.37 -4.06 4.46
N SER A 46 20.37 -4.71 3.86
CA SER A 46 21.78 -4.28 3.90
C SER A 46 22.05 -2.94 3.22
N THR A 47 21.22 -2.56 2.24
CA THR A 47 21.34 -1.28 1.50
C THR A 47 20.53 -0.14 2.10
N ASN A 48 19.80 -0.37 3.21
CA ASN A 48 18.81 0.56 3.76
C ASN A 48 17.65 0.91 2.81
N PHE A 49 17.51 0.23 1.68
CA PHE A 49 16.38 0.44 0.77
C PHE A 49 15.05 0.12 1.46
N LEU A 50 15.03 -0.96 2.25
CA LEU A 50 13.83 -1.36 3.00
C LEU A 50 13.39 -0.29 4.01
N LEU A 51 14.33 0.45 4.61
CA LEU A 51 14.03 1.55 5.53
C LEU A 51 13.21 2.64 4.81
N VAL A 52 13.63 3.05 3.62
CA VAL A 52 12.93 4.06 2.82
C VAL A 52 11.52 3.58 2.46
N VAL A 53 11.39 2.32 2.00
CA VAL A 53 10.09 1.72 1.68
C VAL A 53 9.17 1.72 2.90
N LYS A 54 9.67 1.35 4.08
CA LYS A 54 8.88 1.30 5.32
C LYS A 54 8.45 2.69 5.80
N LEU A 55 9.30 3.71 5.64
CA LEU A 55 8.91 5.10 5.90
C LEU A 55 7.80 5.57 4.94
N LEU A 56 7.88 5.23 3.66
CA LEU A 56 6.84 5.55 2.67
C LEU A 56 5.52 4.83 2.99
N GLU A 57 5.57 3.54 3.33
CA GLU A 57 4.39 2.77 3.75
C GLU A 57 3.65 3.45 4.91
N ILE A 58 4.39 3.81 5.98
CA ILE A 58 3.83 4.50 7.14
C ILE A 58 3.28 5.87 6.75
N SER A 59 4.06 6.67 6.01
CA SER A 59 3.67 8.01 5.61
C SER A 59 2.38 8.02 4.78
N PHE A 60 2.27 7.10 3.82
CA PHE A 60 1.08 7.00 2.96
C PHE A 60 -0.12 6.43 3.72
N ALA A 61 0.09 5.51 4.66
CA ALA A 61 -0.96 5.05 5.56
C ALA A 61 -1.50 6.17 6.44
N VAL A 62 -0.64 7.06 6.96
CA VAL A 62 -1.07 8.26 7.70
C VAL A 62 -1.88 9.20 6.79
N LEU A 63 -1.45 9.42 5.55
CA LEU A 63 -2.22 10.21 4.57
C LEU A 63 -3.61 9.61 4.29
N MET A 64 -3.75 8.28 4.30
CA MET A 64 -5.03 7.58 4.13
C MET A 64 -6.01 7.82 5.29
N LEU A 65 -5.50 7.97 6.51
CA LEU A 65 -6.34 8.22 7.69
C LEU A 65 -6.94 9.62 7.68
N VAL A 66 -6.20 10.62 7.17
CA VAL A 66 -6.66 12.01 7.07
C VAL A 66 -7.63 12.16 5.89
N PRO A 67 -8.92 12.50 6.10
CA PRO A 67 -9.93 12.50 5.05
C PRO A 67 -9.59 13.36 3.82
N LYS A 68 -8.87 14.48 4.01
CA LYS A 68 -8.47 15.40 2.94
C LYS A 68 -7.38 14.84 2.02
N THR A 69 -6.46 14.03 2.54
CA THR A 69 -5.31 13.47 1.79
C THR A 69 -5.50 12.00 1.43
N ARG A 70 -6.65 11.43 1.79
CA ARG A 70 -6.92 10.00 1.64
C ARG A 70 -6.78 9.48 0.23
N ALA A 71 -7.32 10.24 -0.74
CA ALA A 71 -7.25 9.86 -2.15
C ALA A 71 -5.80 9.74 -2.62
N LEU A 72 -4.95 10.68 -2.21
CA LEU A 72 -3.52 10.68 -2.50
C LEU A 72 -2.82 9.48 -1.86
N GLY A 73 -3.06 9.22 -0.57
CA GLY A 73 -2.47 8.07 0.12
C GLY A 73 -2.81 6.73 -0.55
N LEU A 74 -4.07 6.55 -0.98
CA LEU A 74 -4.52 5.34 -1.69
C LEU A 74 -3.80 5.12 -3.03
N VAL A 75 -3.50 6.18 -3.77
CA VAL A 75 -2.80 6.09 -5.05
C VAL A 75 -1.31 5.86 -4.85
N LEU A 76 -0.70 6.54 -3.88
CA LEU A 76 0.72 6.41 -3.59
C LEU A 76 1.09 5.03 -3.02
N ILE A 77 0.20 4.43 -2.22
CA ILE A 77 0.43 3.10 -1.65
C ILE A 77 0.23 1.97 -2.68
N ALA A 78 -0.62 2.17 -3.69
CA ALA A 78 -0.96 1.16 -4.69
C ALA A 78 0.25 0.48 -5.37
N PRO A 79 1.24 1.20 -5.93
CA PRO A 79 2.42 0.56 -6.54
C PRO A 79 3.26 -0.23 -5.52
N ILE A 80 3.31 0.22 -4.26
CA ILE A 80 3.98 -0.53 -3.18
C ILE A 80 3.21 -1.82 -2.90
N THR A 81 1.87 -1.77 -2.82
CA THR A 81 1.03 -2.96 -2.65
C THR A 81 1.25 -3.98 -3.77
N VAL A 82 1.29 -3.52 -5.02
CA VAL A 82 1.52 -4.38 -6.19
C VAL A 82 2.92 -4.99 -6.14
N ASN A 83 3.95 -4.22 -5.73
CA ASN A 83 5.29 -4.76 -5.58
C ASN A 83 5.36 -5.89 -4.53
N ILE A 84 4.68 -5.73 -3.39
CA ILE A 84 4.59 -6.78 -2.35
C ILE A 84 3.89 -8.02 -2.94
N LEU A 85 2.80 -7.85 -3.69
CA LEU A 85 2.11 -8.97 -4.34
C LEU A 85 3.04 -9.69 -5.34
N LEU A 86 3.78 -8.95 -6.16
CA LEU A 86 4.74 -9.54 -7.10
C LEU A 86 5.87 -10.28 -6.38
N PHE A 87 6.34 -9.76 -5.25
CA PHE A 87 7.29 -10.48 -4.40
C PHE A 87 6.71 -11.79 -3.89
N GLU A 88 5.48 -11.77 -3.34
CA GLU A 88 4.79 -12.97 -2.83
C GLU A 88 4.61 -14.03 -3.92
N LEU A 89 4.19 -13.62 -5.13
CA LEU A 89 3.88 -14.54 -6.22
C LEU A 89 5.13 -15.04 -6.97
N LEU A 90 6.09 -14.16 -7.26
CA LEU A 90 7.21 -14.48 -8.16
C LEU A 90 8.49 -14.89 -7.43
N ILE A 91 8.69 -14.41 -6.20
CA ILE A 91 9.93 -14.64 -5.45
C ILE A 91 9.68 -15.61 -4.30
N ALA A 92 8.71 -15.31 -3.43
CA ALA A 92 8.37 -16.17 -2.30
C ALA A 92 7.56 -17.42 -2.71
N ASN A 93 6.90 -17.38 -3.88
CA ASN A 93 6.00 -18.44 -4.37
C ASN A 93 4.93 -18.84 -3.33
N GLN A 94 4.49 -17.88 -2.52
CA GLN A 94 3.52 -18.06 -1.44
C GLN A 94 2.63 -16.82 -1.37
N PRO A 95 1.39 -16.88 -1.91
CA PRO A 95 0.45 -15.77 -1.78
C PRO A 95 0.09 -15.58 -0.31
N GLY A 96 0.20 -14.35 0.16
CA GLY A 96 -0.01 -13.95 1.54
C GLY A 96 -1.03 -12.83 1.65
N LEU A 97 -0.74 -11.87 2.55
CA LEU A 97 -1.63 -10.75 2.84
C LEU A 97 -1.72 -9.76 1.68
N ALA A 98 -0.77 -9.74 0.75
CA ALA A 98 -0.77 -8.76 -0.34
C ALA A 98 -1.99 -8.89 -1.26
N VAL A 99 -2.53 -10.10 -1.44
CA VAL A 99 -3.77 -10.32 -2.22
C VAL A 99 -4.93 -9.53 -1.61
N LEU A 100 -5.13 -9.64 -0.29
CA LEU A 100 -6.16 -8.88 0.43
C LEU A 100 -5.90 -7.38 0.33
N MET A 101 -4.64 -6.95 0.46
CA MET A 101 -4.28 -5.54 0.41
C MET A 101 -4.58 -4.91 -0.96
N VAL A 102 -4.29 -5.63 -2.05
CA VAL A 102 -4.64 -5.18 -3.42
C VAL A 102 -6.16 -5.05 -3.58
N ILE A 103 -6.92 -6.03 -3.09
CA ILE A 103 -8.39 -5.99 -3.14
C ILE A 103 -8.92 -4.78 -2.35
N LEU A 104 -8.44 -4.58 -1.11
CA LEU A 104 -8.85 -3.45 -0.28
C LEU A 104 -8.50 -2.10 -0.93
N ASN A 105 -7.31 -1.99 -1.53
CA ASN A 105 -6.87 -0.79 -2.24
C ASN A 105 -7.77 -0.50 -3.46
N GLY A 106 -8.00 -1.51 -4.30
CA GLY A 106 -8.86 -1.41 -5.49
C GLY A 106 -10.31 -1.05 -5.14
N VAL A 107 -10.88 -1.71 -4.13
CA VAL A 107 -12.23 -1.39 -3.63
C VAL A 107 -12.29 0.04 -3.07
N ALA A 108 -11.30 0.46 -2.30
CA ALA A 108 -11.24 1.81 -1.75
C ALA A 108 -11.14 2.89 -2.83
N ILE A 109 -10.35 2.66 -3.88
CA ILE A 109 -10.22 3.55 -5.04
C ILE A 109 -11.55 3.57 -5.83
N ALA A 110 -12.14 2.42 -6.11
CA ALA A 110 -13.39 2.30 -6.85
C ALA A 110 -14.57 3.03 -6.16
N GLN A 111 -14.65 2.93 -4.82
CA GLN A 111 -15.65 3.66 -4.03
C GLN A 111 -15.49 5.19 -4.07
N ARG A 112 -14.30 5.68 -4.45
CA ARG A 112 -13.96 7.11 -4.52
C ARG A 112 -13.59 7.56 -5.93
N LYS A 113 -14.02 6.84 -6.96
CA LYS A 113 -13.70 7.12 -8.38
C LYS A 113 -13.85 8.59 -8.77
N GLU A 114 -14.85 9.29 -8.25
CA GLU A 114 -15.11 10.71 -8.50
C GLU A 114 -13.95 11.64 -8.08
N GLN A 115 -13.22 11.29 -7.02
CA GLN A 115 -12.07 12.05 -6.54
C GLN A 115 -10.85 11.92 -7.47
N TYR A 116 -10.83 10.89 -8.31
CA TYR A 116 -9.75 10.60 -9.26
C TYR A 116 -10.06 11.06 -10.67
N LEU A 117 -11.30 11.47 -10.96
CA LEU A 117 -11.69 11.99 -12.27
C LEU A 117 -10.89 13.22 -12.66
N GLY A 118 -10.44 14.04 -11.71
CA GLY A 118 -9.52 15.16 -11.98
C GLY A 118 -8.11 14.72 -12.40
N MET A 119 -7.63 13.57 -11.93
CA MET A 119 -6.31 13.02 -12.30
C MET A 119 -6.31 12.38 -13.69
N ILE A 120 -7.47 11.84 -14.12
CA ILE A 120 -7.64 11.17 -15.42
C ILE A 120 -8.18 12.14 -16.47
N GLY A 121 -9.05 13.06 -16.06
CA GLY A 121 -9.86 13.94 -16.93
C GLY A 121 -9.27 15.33 -17.20
N SER A 122 -8.17 15.74 -16.54
CA SER A 122 -7.55 17.04 -16.83
C SER A 122 -6.87 17.14 -18.22
N ARG A 123 -7.11 16.18 -19.11
CA ARG A 123 -6.64 16.14 -20.51
C ARG A 123 -7.72 15.83 -21.55
N LEU A 124 -9.00 15.81 -21.19
CA LEU A 124 -10.08 15.87 -22.18
C LEU A 124 -10.68 17.27 -22.12
N GLY A 125 -10.03 18.20 -22.81
CA GLY A 125 -10.52 19.55 -23.01
C GLY A 125 -11.83 19.56 -23.80
N LEU A 126 -12.93 19.20 -23.15
CA LEU A 126 -14.26 19.67 -23.51
C LEU A 126 -14.50 20.97 -22.74
N ALA A 127 -13.61 21.93 -22.99
CA ALA A 127 -13.96 23.33 -22.83
C ALA A 127 -15.00 23.62 -23.93
N THR A 128 -16.23 23.85 -23.48
CA THR A 128 -17.12 24.88 -24.01
C THR A 128 -16.95 25.22 -25.50
N ILE A 129 -17.74 24.56 -26.35
CA ILE A 129 -18.44 25.20 -27.48
C ILE A 129 -19.85 24.63 -27.50
#